data_AF-A0A7Y0PDN8-F1
#
_entry.id   AF-A0A7Y0PDN8-F1
#
_cell.length_a   1.000
_cell.length_b   1.000
_cell.length_c   1.000
_cell.angle_alpha   90.00
_cell.angle_beta   90.00
_cell.angle_gamma   90.00
#
_symmetry.space_group_name_H-M   'P 1'
#
loop_
_entity.id
_entity.type
_entity.pdbx_description
1 polymer ?
#
loop_
_entity_poly.entity_id
_entity_poly.type
_entity_poly.pdbx_seq_one_letter_code
_entity_poly.pdbx_strand_id
1 'polypeptide(L)'
;MTEMLSDAGQDHLALDWCQAGVDRAVEAGDDPGVEERRHALLVSRSYLRERLGVELDEDDLAARGEADSSLAQLAATIRETLEPFQPGSDVYSARDEEAFDGIVLRWVRADFRAVRSRWPESTNTYGDNYETYAGRIQQEARLYEQSGATRVRLISGSLADYEAYAKAQQRDPAAPSTRRDYGEWCAKARPDRVRLWPPERNEACWCDSGRKYKKCCGAPARN
;
A
#
# COMPACT_ATOMS: atom_id res chain seq x y z
N MET A 1 -27.63 3.73 1.89
CA MET A 1 -28.28 2.48 2.39
C MET A 1 -27.63 1.26 1.76
N THR A 2 -27.34 1.29 0.45
CA THR A 2 -26.57 0.25 -0.25
C THR A 2 -25.26 -0.12 0.42
N GLU A 3 -24.41 0.88 0.75
CA GLU A 3 -23.11 0.63 1.41
C GLU A 3 -23.28 -0.09 2.75
N MET A 4 -24.22 0.35 3.59
CA MET A 4 -24.51 -0.28 4.88
C MET A 4 -24.98 -1.74 4.76
N LEU A 5 -25.79 -2.06 3.75
CA LEU A 5 -26.25 -3.43 3.49
C LEU A 5 -25.12 -4.30 2.93
N SER A 6 -24.28 -3.73 2.07
CA SER A 6 -23.07 -4.37 1.54
C SER A 6 -22.05 -4.68 2.64
N ASP A 7 -21.80 -3.74 3.55
CA ASP A 7 -20.88 -3.92 4.70
C ASP A 7 -21.38 -4.97 5.68
N ALA A 8 -22.69 -5.19 5.75
CA ALA A 8 -23.32 -6.27 6.52
C ALA A 8 -23.33 -7.63 5.79
N GLY A 9 -22.75 -7.71 4.58
CA GLY A 9 -22.72 -8.92 3.74
C GLY A 9 -24.07 -9.28 3.11
N GLN A 10 -25.01 -8.33 3.03
CA GLN A 10 -26.37 -8.54 2.51
C GLN A 10 -26.47 -8.09 1.05
N ASP A 11 -25.61 -8.63 0.20
CA ASP A 11 -25.39 -8.14 -1.17
C ASP A 11 -26.62 -8.26 -2.07
N HIS A 12 -27.38 -9.35 -1.93
CA HIS A 12 -28.66 -9.52 -2.65
C HIS A 12 -29.68 -8.46 -2.22
N LEU A 13 -29.77 -8.14 -0.92
CA LEU A 13 -30.70 -7.13 -0.42
C LEU A 13 -30.26 -5.72 -0.83
N ALA A 14 -28.95 -5.46 -0.88
CA ALA A 14 -28.38 -4.24 -1.42
C ALA A 14 -28.71 -4.09 -2.91
N LEU A 15 -28.65 -5.19 -3.67
CA LEU A 15 -28.96 -5.22 -5.10
C LEU A 15 -30.45 -4.93 -5.35
N ASP A 16 -31.33 -5.59 -4.61
CA ASP A 16 -32.78 -5.36 -4.67
C ASP A 16 -33.13 -3.91 -4.32
N TRP A 17 -32.44 -3.34 -3.33
CA TRP A 17 -32.62 -1.95 -2.94
C TRP A 17 -32.20 -0.98 -4.06
N CYS A 18 -31.05 -1.23 -4.70
CA CYS A 18 -30.61 -0.43 -5.84
C CYS A 18 -31.61 -0.53 -7.00
N GLN A 19 -32.08 -1.73 -7.35
CA GLN A 19 -33.06 -1.93 -8.42
C GLN A 19 -34.35 -1.14 -8.16
N ALA A 20 -34.91 -1.29 -6.96
CA ALA A 20 -36.12 -0.55 -6.59
C ALA A 20 -35.90 0.97 -6.56
N GLY A 21 -34.68 1.44 -6.32
CA GLY A 21 -34.32 2.85 -6.42
C GLY A 21 -34.30 3.36 -7.87
N VAL A 22 -33.71 2.56 -8.78
CA VAL A 22 -33.66 2.86 -10.22
C VAL A 22 -35.08 2.90 -10.79
N ASP A 23 -35.93 1.93 -10.45
CA ASP A 23 -37.32 1.88 -10.93
C ASP A 23 -38.11 3.14 -10.52
N ARG A 24 -37.96 3.58 -9.26
CA ARG A 24 -38.57 4.83 -8.77
C ARG A 24 -38.05 6.07 -9.47
N ALA A 25 -36.77 6.08 -9.86
CA ALA A 25 -36.20 7.21 -10.58
C ALA A 25 -36.77 7.29 -12.01
N VAL A 26 -36.94 6.15 -12.68
CA VAL A 26 -37.61 6.07 -13.99
C VAL A 26 -39.06 6.59 -13.91
N GLU A 27 -39.78 6.23 -12.86
CA GLU A 27 -41.16 6.71 -12.64
C GLU A 27 -41.24 8.22 -12.37
N ALA A 28 -40.21 8.82 -11.79
CA ALA A 28 -40.18 10.23 -11.42
C ALA A 28 -39.82 11.18 -12.58
N GLY A 29 -39.28 10.68 -13.69
CA GLY A 29 -38.97 11.45 -14.91
C GLY A 29 -37.72 12.34 -14.81
N ASP A 30 -37.59 13.30 -15.75
CA ASP A 30 -36.38 14.11 -15.99
C ASP A 30 -36.11 15.23 -14.94
N ASP A 31 -36.29 14.94 -13.65
CA ASP A 31 -35.79 15.83 -12.60
C ASP A 31 -34.26 15.67 -12.46
N PRO A 32 -33.46 16.74 -12.58
CA PRO A 32 -32.00 16.64 -12.55
C PRO A 32 -31.46 16.01 -11.25
N GLY A 33 -32.13 16.24 -10.12
CA GLY A 33 -31.73 15.65 -8.84
C GLY A 33 -32.13 14.18 -8.72
N VAL A 34 -33.09 13.71 -9.52
CA VAL A 34 -33.47 12.30 -9.65
C VAL A 34 -32.48 11.57 -10.57
N GLU A 35 -32.04 12.18 -11.66
CA GLU A 35 -31.09 11.56 -12.59
C GLU A 35 -29.72 11.33 -11.93
N GLU A 36 -29.20 12.31 -11.18
CA GLU A 36 -27.95 12.14 -10.42
C GLU A 36 -28.05 10.98 -9.41
N ARG A 37 -29.20 10.86 -8.72
CA ARG A 37 -29.47 9.73 -7.81
C ARG A 37 -29.61 8.41 -8.56
N ARG A 38 -30.23 8.40 -9.74
CA ARG A 38 -30.35 7.23 -10.62
C ARG A 38 -28.97 6.74 -11.04
N HIS A 39 -28.11 7.64 -11.51
CA HIS A 39 -26.74 7.34 -11.89
C HIS A 39 -25.95 6.70 -10.72
N ALA A 40 -26.00 7.29 -9.52
CA ALA A 40 -25.32 6.71 -8.35
C ALA A 40 -25.81 5.30 -7.98
N LEU A 41 -27.12 5.05 -8.15
CA LEU A 41 -27.72 3.73 -7.93
C LEU A 41 -27.25 2.71 -8.97
N LEU A 42 -27.15 3.10 -10.24
CA LEU A 42 -26.65 2.26 -11.33
C LEU A 42 -25.18 1.88 -11.15
N VAL A 43 -24.33 2.84 -10.77
CA VAL A 43 -22.92 2.58 -10.41
C VAL A 43 -22.86 1.54 -9.29
N SER A 44 -23.63 1.74 -8.21
CA SER A 44 -23.67 0.79 -7.08
C SER A 44 -24.22 -0.60 -7.48
N ARG A 45 -25.26 -0.63 -8.32
CA ARG A 45 -25.87 -1.86 -8.85
C ARG A 45 -24.87 -2.66 -9.69
N SER A 46 -24.07 -1.98 -10.51
CA SER A 46 -23.05 -2.63 -11.35
C SER A 46 -22.01 -3.40 -10.53
N TYR A 47 -21.48 -2.79 -9.45
CA TYR A 47 -20.53 -3.45 -8.55
C TYR A 47 -21.14 -4.65 -7.81
N LEU A 48 -22.41 -4.56 -7.42
CA LEU A 48 -23.12 -5.64 -6.76
C LEU A 48 -23.38 -6.82 -7.69
N ARG A 49 -23.78 -6.56 -8.94
CA ARG A 49 -23.99 -7.60 -9.95
C ARG A 49 -22.69 -8.33 -10.27
N GLU A 50 -21.59 -7.60 -10.47
CA GLU A 50 -20.26 -8.20 -10.70
C GLU A 50 -19.85 -9.12 -9.53
N ARG A 51 -20.00 -8.65 -8.28
CA ARG A 51 -19.65 -9.42 -7.08
C ARG A 51 -20.53 -10.67 -6.88
N LEU A 52 -21.77 -10.63 -7.34
CA LEU A 52 -22.71 -11.75 -7.29
C LEU A 52 -22.65 -12.65 -8.53
N GLY A 53 -21.78 -12.34 -9.51
CA GLY A 53 -21.68 -13.09 -10.77
C GLY A 53 -22.91 -12.94 -11.68
N VAL A 54 -23.66 -11.86 -11.51
CA VAL A 54 -24.81 -11.49 -12.36
C VAL A 54 -24.30 -10.63 -13.51
N GLU A 55 -24.82 -10.88 -14.72
CA GLU A 55 -24.47 -10.11 -15.91
C GLU A 55 -24.93 -8.65 -15.79
N LEU A 56 -24.10 -7.72 -16.24
CA LEU A 56 -24.40 -6.30 -16.29
C LEU A 56 -25.34 -6.00 -17.46
N ASP A 57 -26.30 -5.12 -17.26
CA ASP A 57 -27.15 -4.62 -18.36
C ASP A 57 -26.59 -3.34 -18.99
N GLU A 58 -27.26 -2.85 -20.02
CA GLU A 58 -26.85 -1.65 -20.75
C GLU A 58 -26.76 -0.40 -19.85
N ASP A 59 -27.69 -0.25 -18.91
CA ASP A 59 -27.70 0.87 -17.96
C ASP A 59 -26.52 0.77 -16.98
N ASP A 60 -26.18 -0.43 -16.52
CA ASP A 60 -25.00 -0.66 -15.66
C ASP A 60 -23.69 -0.31 -16.39
N LEU A 61 -23.56 -0.75 -17.65
CA LEU A 61 -22.38 -0.51 -18.47
C LEU A 61 -22.21 0.97 -18.80
N ALA A 62 -23.32 1.66 -19.12
CA ALA A 62 -23.32 3.10 -19.39
C ALA A 62 -22.89 3.90 -18.16
N ALA A 63 -23.48 3.63 -17.00
CA ALA A 63 -23.15 4.32 -15.75
C ALA A 63 -21.68 4.09 -15.34
N ARG A 64 -21.16 2.87 -15.52
CA ARG A 64 -19.75 2.55 -15.22
C ARG A 64 -18.78 3.26 -16.18
N GLY A 65 -19.10 3.28 -17.48
CA GLY A 65 -18.29 3.99 -18.47
C GLY A 65 -18.21 5.50 -18.22
N GLU A 66 -19.30 6.11 -17.76
CA GLU A 66 -19.32 7.53 -17.38
C GLU A 66 -18.54 7.81 -16.08
N ALA A 67 -18.64 6.94 -15.07
CA ALA A 67 -17.85 7.04 -13.85
C ALA A 67 -16.34 6.92 -14.14
N ASP A 68 -15.94 5.95 -14.97
CA ASP A 68 -14.54 5.76 -15.41
C ASP A 68 -14.04 6.98 -16.20
N SER A 69 -14.87 7.54 -17.08
CA SER A 69 -14.55 8.74 -17.86
C SER A 69 -14.37 9.96 -16.95
N SER A 70 -15.23 10.12 -15.94
CA SER A 70 -15.15 11.21 -14.96
C SER A 70 -13.89 11.11 -14.11
N LEU A 71 -13.51 9.89 -13.69
CA LEU A 71 -12.27 9.64 -12.97
C LEU A 71 -11.04 9.96 -13.85
N ALA A 72 -11.08 9.57 -15.12
CA ALA A 72 -10.02 9.88 -16.08
C ALA A 72 -9.86 11.40 -16.32
N GLN A 73 -10.97 12.13 -16.41
CA GLN A 73 -10.97 13.60 -16.52
C GLN A 73 -10.44 14.28 -15.27
N LEU A 74 -10.81 13.81 -14.08
CA LEU A 74 -10.26 14.29 -12.82
C LEU A 74 -8.74 14.05 -12.75
N ALA A 75 -8.28 12.85 -13.13
CA ALA A 75 -6.86 12.53 -13.18
C ALA A 75 -6.10 13.42 -14.17
N ALA A 76 -6.68 13.73 -15.33
CA ALA A 76 -6.12 14.68 -16.29
C ALA A 76 -6.04 16.10 -15.71
N THR A 77 -7.09 16.57 -15.03
CA THR A 77 -7.13 17.89 -14.40
C THR A 77 -6.08 18.01 -13.29
N ILE A 78 -5.94 16.97 -12.45
CA ILE A 78 -4.89 16.91 -11.41
C ILE A 78 -3.50 16.99 -12.06
N ARG A 79 -3.28 16.27 -13.16
CA ARG A 79 -2.02 16.31 -13.92
C ARG A 79 -1.71 17.72 -14.42
N GLU A 80 -2.67 18.37 -15.08
CA GLU A 80 -2.51 19.75 -15.58
C GLU A 80 -2.31 20.78 -14.46
N THR A 81 -2.98 20.60 -13.32
CA THR A 81 -2.92 21.56 -12.20
C THR A 81 -1.58 21.48 -11.43
N LEU A 82 -0.96 20.30 -11.39
CA LEU A 82 0.31 20.07 -10.69
C LEU A 82 1.56 20.37 -11.55
N GLU A 83 1.39 20.82 -12.81
CA GLU A 83 2.48 21.09 -13.76
C GLU A 83 3.37 22.34 -13.54
N PRO A 84 3.21 23.26 -12.55
CA PRO A 84 4.22 24.31 -12.36
C PRO A 84 5.47 23.94 -11.55
N PHE A 85 5.65 22.70 -11.06
CA PHE A 85 6.74 22.39 -10.13
C PHE A 85 7.74 21.33 -10.60
N GLN A 86 8.32 21.45 -11.80
CA GLN A 86 9.68 20.92 -12.04
C GLN A 86 10.47 21.69 -13.11
N PRO A 87 11.64 22.25 -12.77
CA PRO A 87 12.78 22.24 -13.67
C PRO A 87 13.68 21.06 -13.32
N GLY A 88 13.76 20.06 -14.22
CA GLY A 88 14.95 19.22 -14.37
C GLY A 88 14.89 17.74 -13.96
N SER A 89 13.88 16.97 -14.35
CA SER A 89 14.05 15.50 -14.39
C SER A 89 13.62 14.91 -15.72
N ASP A 90 14.57 14.20 -16.33
CA ASP A 90 14.41 13.45 -17.56
C ASP A 90 13.22 12.48 -17.53
N VAL A 91 12.58 12.48 -18.69
CA VAL A 91 11.43 11.68 -19.11
C VAL A 91 11.68 10.18 -18.89
N TYR A 92 10.83 9.53 -18.08
CA TYR A 92 10.57 8.10 -18.16
C TYR A 92 9.09 7.86 -18.47
N SER A 93 8.89 7.07 -19.52
CA SER A 93 7.64 6.82 -20.23
C SER A 93 6.65 5.92 -19.49
N ALA A 94 5.37 6.28 -19.60
CA ALA A 94 4.22 5.39 -19.80
C ALA A 94 4.35 3.93 -19.29
N ARG A 95 4.00 3.73 -18.01
CA ARG A 95 3.35 2.54 -17.40
C ARG A 95 3.23 2.78 -15.87
N ASP A 96 2.34 3.67 -15.47
CA ASP A 96 2.06 3.97 -14.05
C ASP A 96 0.68 3.45 -13.64
N GLU A 97 0.39 2.19 -13.97
CA GLU A 97 -0.60 1.42 -13.21
C GLU A 97 0.20 0.54 -12.24
N GLU A 98 0.41 1.11 -11.05
CA GLU A 98 0.93 0.50 -9.81
C GLU A 98 2.43 0.13 -9.72
N ALA A 99 3.33 1.07 -10.04
CA ALA A 99 4.69 1.01 -9.51
C ALA A 99 4.68 1.30 -7.99
N PHE A 100 4.54 0.27 -7.14
CA PHE A 100 4.71 0.44 -5.69
C PHE A 100 6.15 0.12 -5.26
N ASP A 101 6.64 0.86 -4.27
CA ASP A 101 7.94 0.61 -3.65
C ASP A 101 7.76 -0.20 -2.35
N GLY A 102 8.47 -1.32 -2.22
CA GLY A 102 8.52 -2.09 -0.98
C GLY A 102 9.41 -1.37 0.06
N ILE A 103 8.93 -1.21 1.29
CA ILE A 103 9.71 -0.64 2.40
C ILE A 103 9.87 -1.71 3.48
N VAL A 104 11.12 -2.06 3.80
CA VAL A 104 11.43 -3.05 4.82
C VAL A 104 12.26 -2.39 5.93
N LEU A 105 11.71 -2.32 7.14
CA LEU A 105 12.42 -1.79 8.31
C LEU A 105 13.32 -2.86 8.93
N ARG A 106 14.61 -2.53 9.06
CA ARG A 106 15.62 -3.35 9.72
C ARG A 106 16.17 -2.63 10.95
N TRP A 107 16.15 -3.31 12.11
CA TRP A 107 16.93 -2.87 13.28
C TRP A 107 18.42 -3.14 13.06
N VAL A 108 19.26 -2.13 13.31
CA VAL A 108 20.72 -2.30 13.26
C VAL A 108 21.18 -3.38 14.23
N ARG A 109 22.26 -4.09 13.88
CA ARG A 109 22.71 -5.26 14.64
C ARG A 109 23.03 -4.96 16.10
N ALA A 110 23.55 -3.76 16.37
CA ALA A 110 23.88 -3.31 17.73
C ALA A 110 22.64 -3.22 18.63
N ASP A 111 21.50 -2.79 18.09
CA ASP A 111 20.30 -2.46 18.87
C ASP A 111 19.30 -3.61 18.97
N PHE A 112 19.45 -4.64 18.14
CA PHE A 112 18.49 -5.76 18.05
C PHE A 112 18.13 -6.38 19.40
N ARG A 113 19.13 -6.64 20.25
CA ARG A 113 18.89 -7.22 21.57
C ARG A 113 18.09 -6.27 22.46
N ALA A 114 18.43 -4.99 22.44
CA ALA A 114 17.73 -3.97 23.22
C ALA A 114 16.27 -3.81 22.75
N VAL A 115 16.04 -3.77 21.44
CA VAL A 115 14.69 -3.71 20.84
C VAL A 115 13.84 -4.91 21.28
N ARG A 116 14.38 -6.14 21.24
CA ARG A 116 13.66 -7.34 21.69
C ARG A 116 13.36 -7.32 23.19
N SER A 117 14.31 -6.89 24.02
CA SER A 117 14.09 -6.76 25.46
C SER A 117 13.06 -5.68 25.80
N ARG A 118 13.01 -4.61 25.00
CA ARG A 118 12.09 -3.48 25.21
C ARG A 118 10.64 -3.81 24.85
N TRP A 119 10.44 -4.56 23.76
CA TRP A 119 9.09 -4.91 23.26
C TRP A 119 8.97 -6.38 22.88
N PRO A 120 9.04 -7.30 23.86
CA PRO A 120 9.11 -8.75 23.61
C PRO A 120 7.91 -9.29 22.84
N GLU A 121 6.69 -8.83 23.16
CA GLU A 121 5.46 -9.30 22.49
C GLU A 121 5.44 -8.92 21.00
N SER A 122 5.70 -7.66 20.69
CA SER A 122 5.67 -7.15 19.31
C SER A 122 6.87 -7.59 18.45
N THR A 123 7.91 -8.14 19.07
CA THR A 123 9.13 -8.63 18.40
C THR A 123 9.30 -10.14 18.52
N ASN A 124 8.28 -10.86 19.02
CA ASN A 124 8.30 -12.30 19.20
C ASN A 124 8.64 -13.05 17.90
N THR A 125 8.18 -12.52 16.77
CA THR A 125 8.44 -13.12 15.45
C THR A 125 9.88 -12.93 14.96
N TYR A 126 10.70 -12.06 15.57
CA TYR A 126 12.05 -11.79 15.07
C TYR A 126 13.03 -12.96 15.24
N GLY A 127 12.70 -13.90 16.13
CA GLY A 127 13.57 -15.02 16.47
C GLY A 127 14.70 -14.66 17.45
N ASP A 128 15.47 -15.66 17.85
CA ASP A 128 16.34 -15.53 19.03
C ASP A 128 17.67 -14.81 18.83
N ASN A 129 18.15 -14.79 17.59
CA ASN A 129 19.41 -14.17 17.21
C ASN A 129 19.25 -13.33 15.94
N TYR A 130 20.28 -12.52 15.68
CA TYR A 130 20.25 -11.60 14.56
C TYR A 130 20.29 -12.32 13.20
N GLU A 131 20.91 -13.50 13.13
CA GLU A 131 20.99 -14.28 11.90
C GLU A 131 19.63 -14.80 11.44
N THR A 132 18.78 -15.22 12.39
CA THR A 132 17.38 -15.59 12.16
C THR A 132 16.58 -14.37 11.74
N TYR A 133 16.70 -13.26 12.48
CA TYR A 133 16.05 -12.00 12.14
C TYR A 133 16.40 -11.51 10.72
N ALA A 134 17.69 -11.51 10.37
CA ALA A 134 18.15 -11.14 9.03
C ALA A 134 17.65 -12.11 7.95
N GLY A 135 17.49 -13.41 8.26
CA GLY A 135 16.84 -14.35 7.35
C GLY A 135 15.40 -13.95 7.03
N ARG A 136 14.64 -13.50 8.04
CA ARG A 136 13.25 -13.04 7.85
C ARG A 136 13.16 -11.77 7.03
N ILE A 137 14.01 -10.78 7.33
CA ILE A 137 14.08 -9.53 6.55
C ILE A 137 14.47 -9.80 5.09
N GLN A 138 15.37 -10.77 4.83
CA GLN A 138 15.69 -11.20 3.47
C GLN A 138 14.47 -11.81 2.76
N GLN A 139 13.68 -12.63 3.45
CA GLN A 139 12.46 -13.22 2.90
C GLN A 139 11.38 -12.17 2.64
N GLU A 140 11.19 -11.22 3.56
CA GLU A 140 10.25 -10.11 3.39
C GLU A 140 10.60 -9.23 2.18
N ALA A 141 11.88 -8.90 2.00
CA ALA A 141 12.34 -8.18 0.81
C ALA A 141 12.10 -8.95 -0.49
N ARG A 142 12.29 -10.28 -0.47
CA ARG A 142 11.97 -11.16 -1.60
C ARG A 142 10.48 -11.19 -1.91
N LEU A 143 9.64 -11.23 -0.90
CA LEU A 143 8.18 -11.22 -1.10
C LEU A 143 7.77 -9.95 -1.82
N TYR A 144 8.31 -8.79 -1.44
CA TYR A 144 8.06 -7.55 -2.18
C TYR A 144 8.49 -7.62 -3.66
N GLU A 145 9.69 -8.12 -3.95
CA GLU A 145 10.18 -8.32 -5.32
C GLU A 145 9.25 -9.26 -6.11
N GLN A 146 8.84 -10.38 -5.51
CA GLN A 146 7.94 -11.36 -6.14
C GLN A 146 6.51 -10.83 -6.34
N SER A 147 6.07 -9.91 -5.48
CA SER A 147 4.79 -9.22 -5.60
C SER A 147 4.81 -8.05 -6.60
N GLY A 148 5.92 -7.84 -7.32
CA GLY A 148 6.01 -6.83 -8.37
C GLY A 148 6.47 -5.45 -7.89
N ALA A 149 7.04 -5.33 -6.68
CA ALA A 149 7.59 -4.06 -6.21
C ALA A 149 8.65 -3.54 -7.19
N THR A 150 8.55 -2.27 -7.59
CA THR A 150 9.51 -1.67 -8.52
C THR A 150 10.89 -1.58 -7.90
N ARG A 151 10.95 -1.25 -6.61
CA ARG A 151 12.19 -1.21 -5.81
C ARG A 151 11.89 -1.67 -4.40
N VAL A 152 12.85 -2.30 -3.75
CA VAL A 152 12.78 -2.60 -2.32
C VAL A 152 13.78 -1.71 -1.58
N ARG A 153 13.27 -0.88 -0.68
CA ARG A 153 14.04 0.02 0.19
C ARG A 153 14.20 -0.61 1.56
N LEU A 154 15.42 -0.96 1.89
CA LEU A 154 15.78 -1.44 3.22
C LEU A 154 16.20 -0.25 4.10
N ILE A 155 15.43 -0.01 5.15
CA ILE A 155 15.62 1.11 6.07
C ILE A 155 16.36 0.63 7.32
N SER A 156 17.51 1.24 7.63
CA SER A 156 18.23 0.93 8.88
C SER A 156 17.75 1.83 10.03
N GLY A 157 17.01 1.24 10.97
CA GLY A 157 16.52 1.88 12.19
C GLY A 157 17.40 1.60 13.42
N SER A 158 17.68 2.63 14.20
CA SER A 158 18.22 2.51 15.57
C SER A 158 17.08 2.59 16.58
N LEU A 159 17.29 2.02 17.77
CA LEU A 159 16.32 2.10 18.87
C LEU A 159 16.11 3.55 19.31
N ALA A 160 17.19 4.30 19.47
CA ALA A 160 17.15 5.68 19.95
C ALA A 160 16.36 6.61 19.00
N ASP A 161 16.58 6.49 17.69
CA ASP A 161 15.87 7.31 16.71
C ASP A 161 14.39 6.94 16.62
N TYR A 162 14.06 5.66 16.74
CA TYR A 162 12.67 5.20 16.76
C TYR A 162 11.93 5.71 18.00
N GLU A 163 12.55 5.64 19.19
CA GLU A 163 11.96 6.18 20.42
C GLU A 163 11.77 7.71 20.33
N ALA A 164 12.74 8.42 19.74
CA ALA A 164 12.61 9.85 19.47
C ALA A 164 11.45 10.16 18.52
N TYR A 165 11.30 9.38 17.44
CA TYR A 165 10.18 9.51 16.49
C TYR A 165 8.84 9.24 17.17
N ALA A 166 8.70 8.13 17.90
CA ALA A 166 7.45 7.76 18.55
C ALA A 166 7.02 8.83 19.56
N LYS A 167 7.99 9.37 20.34
CA LYS A 167 7.74 10.49 21.26
C LYS A 167 7.30 11.75 20.52
N ALA A 168 7.98 12.13 19.44
CA ALA A 168 7.66 13.31 18.65
C ALA A 168 6.27 13.22 18.00
N GLN A 169 5.86 12.03 17.56
CA GLN A 169 4.55 11.79 16.95
C GLN A 169 3.45 11.46 17.98
N GLN A 170 3.78 11.42 19.28
CA GLN A 170 2.87 11.03 20.36
C GLN A 170 2.19 9.67 20.14
N ARG A 171 2.95 8.71 19.61
CA ARG A 171 2.47 7.36 19.28
C ARG A 171 3.05 6.32 20.22
N ASP A 172 2.33 5.22 20.38
CA ASP A 172 2.81 4.07 21.15
C ASP A 172 3.96 3.39 20.39
N PRO A 173 5.18 3.32 20.95
CA PRO A 173 6.31 2.65 20.32
C PRO A 173 6.18 1.11 20.29
N ALA A 174 5.29 0.50 21.06
CA ALA A 174 5.05 -0.94 20.99
C ALA A 174 4.18 -1.34 19.76
N ALA A 175 3.34 -0.41 19.29
CA ALA A 175 2.40 -0.65 18.21
C ALA A 175 3.09 -0.97 16.86
N PRO A 176 2.66 -2.02 16.13
CA PRO A 176 3.21 -2.34 14.81
C PRO A 176 3.06 -1.22 13.78
N SER A 177 1.93 -0.49 13.81
CA SER A 177 1.68 0.66 12.93
C SER A 177 2.73 1.76 13.12
N THR A 178 3.14 2.06 14.36
CA THR A 178 4.18 3.06 14.63
C THR A 178 5.51 2.70 13.99
N ARG A 179 5.88 1.40 13.94
CA ARG A 179 7.11 0.93 13.28
C ARG A 179 7.05 1.06 11.77
N ARG A 180 5.91 0.70 11.16
CA ARG A 180 5.70 0.87 9.72
C ARG A 180 5.83 2.34 9.34
N ASP A 181 5.09 3.20 10.03
CA ASP A 181 5.05 4.63 9.74
C ASP A 181 6.41 5.31 9.99
N TYR A 182 7.20 4.80 10.96
CA TYR A 182 8.60 5.18 11.13
C TYR A 182 9.47 4.80 9.92
N GLY A 183 9.31 3.60 9.38
CA GLY A 183 10.01 3.16 8.17
C GLY A 183 9.71 4.05 6.96
N GLU A 184 8.44 4.37 6.74
CA GLU A 184 8.00 5.30 5.69
C GLU A 184 8.55 6.72 5.90
N TRP A 185 8.50 7.22 7.13
CA TRP A 185 9.07 8.52 7.47
C TRP A 185 10.59 8.55 7.22
N CYS A 186 11.33 7.51 7.62
CA CYS A 186 12.77 7.41 7.36
C CYS A 186 13.07 7.36 5.86
N ALA A 187 12.27 6.65 5.06
CA ALA A 187 12.45 6.59 3.61
C ALA A 187 12.43 7.98 2.96
N LYS A 188 11.62 8.91 3.50
CA LYS A 188 11.50 10.30 3.01
C LYS A 188 12.50 11.25 3.66
N ALA A 189 12.64 11.19 4.99
CA ALA A 189 13.37 12.18 5.78
C ALA A 189 14.86 11.85 5.99
N ARG A 190 15.27 10.59 5.77
CA ARG A 190 16.61 10.08 6.09
C ARG A 190 17.17 9.21 4.95
N PRO A 191 17.40 9.77 3.76
CA PRO A 191 17.87 9.02 2.59
C PRO A 191 19.21 8.30 2.83
N ASP A 192 20.05 8.80 3.76
CA ASP A 192 21.32 8.20 4.18
C ASP A 192 21.15 6.81 4.84
N ARG A 193 19.96 6.51 5.35
CA ARG A 193 19.64 5.23 6.02
C ARG A 193 18.94 4.23 5.11
N VAL A 194 18.63 4.66 3.90
CA VAL A 194 17.96 3.86 2.88
C VAL A 194 19.02 3.14 2.06
N ARG A 195 18.88 1.82 1.93
CA ARG A 195 19.65 1.04 0.96
C ARG A 195 18.71 0.34 0.00
N LEU A 196 19.06 0.33 -1.27
CA LEU A 196 18.35 -0.47 -2.25
C LEU A 196 18.66 -1.95 -2.04
N TRP A 197 17.64 -2.78 -2.13
CA TRP A 197 17.73 -4.23 -2.11
C TRP A 197 17.31 -4.78 -3.49
N PRO A 198 18.00 -5.80 -4.02
CA PRO A 198 19.21 -6.40 -3.46
C PRO A 198 20.43 -5.48 -3.63
N PRO A 199 21.36 -5.44 -2.66
CA PRO A 199 22.65 -4.80 -2.86
C PRO A 199 23.47 -5.51 -3.95
N GLU A 200 24.50 -4.83 -4.44
CA GLU A 200 25.43 -5.46 -5.38
C GLU A 200 26.11 -6.69 -4.76
N ARG A 201 26.38 -7.71 -5.58
CA ARG A 201 26.86 -9.02 -5.09
C ARG A 201 28.11 -8.92 -4.22
N ASN A 202 29.00 -7.97 -4.51
CA ASN A 202 30.28 -7.79 -3.81
C ASN A 202 30.25 -6.71 -2.72
N GLU A 203 29.17 -5.94 -2.61
CA GLU A 203 29.02 -4.92 -1.58
C GLU A 203 28.93 -5.51 -0.18
N ALA A 204 29.18 -4.68 0.83
CA ALA A 204 28.96 -5.05 2.22
C ALA A 204 27.49 -5.44 2.42
N CYS A 205 27.27 -6.58 3.06
CA CYS A 205 25.95 -7.09 3.33
C CYS A 205 25.19 -6.12 4.23
N TRP A 206 23.92 -5.91 3.91
CA TRP A 206 23.05 -4.98 4.61
C TRP A 206 22.83 -5.31 6.10
N CYS A 207 23.17 -6.51 6.56
CA CYS A 207 22.94 -6.99 7.93
C CYS A 207 24.05 -6.61 8.94
N ASP A 208 24.92 -5.66 8.60
CA ASP A 208 26.07 -5.21 9.39
C ASP A 208 27.11 -6.30 9.73
N SER A 209 27.11 -7.44 9.02
CA SER A 209 28.08 -8.51 9.28
C SER A 209 29.51 -8.21 8.80
N GLY A 210 29.71 -7.12 8.05
CA GLY A 210 30.97 -6.78 7.37
C GLY A 210 31.34 -7.71 6.21
N ARG A 211 30.59 -8.80 5.97
CA ARG A 211 30.83 -9.75 4.88
C ARG A 211 30.22 -9.24 3.57
N LYS A 212 30.74 -9.70 2.43
CA LYS A 212 30.13 -9.45 1.11
C LYS A 212 28.71 -10.04 1.02
N TYR A 213 27.78 -9.34 0.39
CA TYR A 213 26.37 -9.74 0.28
C TYR A 213 26.19 -11.17 -0.27
N LYS A 214 26.87 -11.51 -1.38
CA LYS A 214 26.85 -12.88 -1.97
C LYS A 214 27.36 -13.99 -1.06
N LYS A 215 28.07 -13.64 0.02
CA LYS A 215 28.62 -14.58 1.02
C LYS A 215 27.88 -14.48 2.35
N CYS A 216 26.78 -13.74 2.44
CA CYS A 216 26.01 -13.53 3.65
C CYS A 216 24.50 -13.67 3.35
N CYS A 217 23.68 -12.62 3.48
CA CYS A 217 22.23 -12.71 3.26
C CYS A 217 21.86 -13.04 1.80
N GLY A 218 22.71 -12.71 0.83
CA GLY A 218 22.53 -13.08 -0.58
C GLY A 218 23.20 -14.41 -0.98
N ALA A 219 23.59 -15.23 0.00
CA ALA A 219 24.14 -16.55 -0.30
C ALA A 219 23.02 -17.52 -0.75
N PRO A 220 23.27 -18.42 -1.72
CA PRO A 220 22.29 -19.38 -2.21
C PRO A 220 21.62 -20.23 -1.12
N ALA A 221 22.34 -20.53 -0.03
CA ALA A 221 21.81 -21.31 1.10
C ALA A 221 20.81 -20.54 2.00
N ARG A 222 20.65 -19.23 1.77
CA ARG A 222 19.71 -18.34 2.46
C ARG A 222 18.67 -17.75 1.49
N ASN A 223 18.62 -18.28 0.27
CA ASN A 223 17.85 -17.78 -0.86
C ASN A 223 16.67 -18.69 -1.16
#